data_AF-A0A7C6C7J0-F1
#
_entry.id   AF-A0A7C6C7J0-F1
#
_cell.length_a   1.000
_cell.length_b   1.000
_cell.length_c   1.000
_cell.angle_alpha   90.00
_cell.angle_beta   90.00
_cell.angle_gamma   90.00
#
_symmetry.space_group_name_H-M   'P 1'
#
loop_
_entity.id
_entity.type
_entity.pdbx_description
1 polymer ?
#
loop_
_entity_poly.entity_id
_entity_poly.type
_entity_poly.pdbx_seq_one_letter_code
_entity_poly.pdbx_strand_id
1 'polypeptide(L)' 'MEIKKIAILGSGRLGRGIAENAATKGYDVTLFTQGAG' A
#
# COMPACT_ATOMS: atom_id res chain seq x y z
N MET A 1 -8.66 13.48 12.59
CA MET A 1 -7.40 13.23 11.85
C MET A 1 -7.78 12.65 10.51
N GLU A 2 -7.42 13.32 9.41
CA GLU A 2 -7.74 12.86 8.04
C GLU A 2 -6.50 12.15 7.47
N ILE A 3 -6.61 10.87 7.14
CA ILE A 3 -5.51 10.11 6.54
C ILE A 3 -5.55 10.34 5.02
N LYS A 4 -4.45 10.85 4.46
CA LYS A 4 -4.32 11.08 3.00
C LYS A 4 -3.32 10.15 2.33
N LYS A 5 -2.31 9.68 3.09
CA LYS A 5 -1.22 8.86 2.57
C LYS A 5 -1.09 7.56 3.36
N ILE A 6 -0.85 6.45 2.67
CA ILE A 6 -0.71 5.11 3.26
C ILE A 6 0.56 4.45 2.72
N ALA A 7 1.42 4.00 3.63
CA ALA A 7 2.56 3.15 3.31
C ALA A 7 2.24 1.69 3.66
N ILE A 8 2.49 0.77 2.72
CA ILE A 8 2.27 -0.67 2.91
C ILE A 8 3.61 -1.38 2.82
N LEU A 9 4.00 -2.05 3.90
CA LEU A 9 5.25 -2.82 3.97
C LEU A 9 4.95 -4.29 3.65
N GLY A 10 5.42 -4.75 2.49
CA GLY A 10 5.22 -6.12 2.00
C GLY A 10 4.31 -6.17 0.78
N SER A 11 4.85 -6.56 -0.37
CA SER A 11 4.15 -6.58 -1.66
C SER A 11 3.64 -7.97 -2.07
N GLY A 12 3.36 -8.84 -1.09
CA GLY A 12 2.74 -10.14 -1.34
C GLY A 12 1.29 -10.01 -1.82
N ARG A 13 0.59 -11.14 -2.01
CA ARG A 13 -0.81 -11.15 -2.48
C ARG A 13 -1.73 -10.24 -1.64
N LEU A 14 -1.62 -10.33 -0.31
CA LEU A 14 -2.41 -9.50 0.60
C LEU A 14 -2.02 -8.02 0.53
N GLY A 15 -0.72 -7.71 0.54
CA GLY A 15 -0.25 -6.32 0.48
C GLY A 15 -0.70 -5.59 -0.78
N ARG A 16 -0.73 -6.30 -1.92
CA ARG A 16 -1.30 -5.77 -3.18
C ARG A 16 -2.80 -5.53 -3.09
N GLY A 17 -3.58 -6.47 -2.55
CA GLY A 17 -5.03 -6.28 -2.39
C GLY A 17 -5.37 -5.12 -1.44
N ILE A 18 -4.59 -4.93 -0.38
CA ILE A 18 -4.73 -3.77 0.51
C ILE A 18 -4.39 -2.47 -0.24
N ALA A 19 -3.31 -2.47 -1.03
CA ALA A 19 -2.91 -1.32 -1.83
C ALA A 19 -3.98 -0.92 -2.85
N GLU A 20 -4.56 -1.88 -3.56
CA GLU A 20 -5.65 -1.66 -4.52
C GLU A 20 -6.91 -1.10 -3.86
N ASN A 21 -7.34 -1.69 -2.73
CA ASN A 21 -8.50 -1.20 -1.98
C ASN A 21 -8.28 0.21 -1.40
N ALA A 22 -7.05 0.55 -1.00
CA ALA A 22 -6.72 1.89 -0.55
C ALA A 22 -6.67 2.89 -1.72
N ALA A 23 -6.03 2.55 -2.83
CA ALA A 23 -5.92 3.43 -3.99
C ALA A 23 -7.30 3.76 -4.58
N THR A 24 -8.21 2.77 -4.67
CA THR A 24 -9.59 2.98 -5.16
C THR A 24 -10.44 3.90 -4.27
N LYS A 25 -10.04 4.10 -3.01
CA LYS A 25 -10.68 5.03 -2.07
C LYS A 25 -10.05 6.43 -2.08
N GLY A 26 -9.08 6.67 -2.96
CA GLY A 26 -8.46 7.99 -3.14
C GLY A 26 -7.29 8.28 -2.19
N TYR A 27 -6.76 7.27 -1.50
CA TYR A 27 -5.54 7.45 -0.71
C TYR A 27 -4.30 7.48 -1.62
N ASP A 28 -3.31 8.29 -1.28
CA ASP A 28 -1.97 8.26 -1.88
C ASP A 28 -1.18 7.07 -1.28
N VAL A 29 -1.06 5.99 -2.06
CA VAL A 29 -0.52 4.70 -1.58
C VAL A 29 0.91 4.50 -2.07
N THR A 30 1.83 4.20 -1.14
CA THR A 30 3.17 3.70 -1.44
C THR A 30 3.30 2.24 -0.99
N LEU A 31 3.58 1.33 -1.93
CA LEU A 31 3.77 -0.10 -1.66
C LEU A 31 5.25 -0.46 -1.69
N PHE A 32 5.75 -1.01 -0.58
CA PHE A 32 7.14 -1.45 -0.44
C PHE A 32 7.25 -2.96 -0.61
N THR A 33 8.31 -3.39 -1.29
CA THR A 33 8.74 -4.78 -1.38
C THR A 33 10.11 -4.94 -0.75
N GLN A 34 10.40 -6.12 -0.22
CA GLN A 34 11.75 -6.42 0.24
C GLN A 34 12.64 -6.58 -1.00
N GLY A 35 13.72 -5.79 -1.10
CA GLY A 35 14.72 -5.97 -2.14
C GLY A 35 15.40 -7.33 -2.04
N ALA A 36 15.86 -7.88 -3.16
CA ALA A 36 16.76 -9.03 -3.14
C ALA A 36 18.10 -8.55 -2.53
N GLY A 37 18.34 -8.94 -1.29
CA GLY A 37 19.63 -8.77 -0.62
C GLY A 37 20.68 -9.68 -1.21
#